data_AF-E9UW16-F1
#
_entry.id   AF-E9UW16-F1
#
_cell.length_a   1.000
_cell.length_b   1.000
_cell.length_c   1.000
_cell.angle_alpha   90.00
_cell.angle_beta   90.00
_cell.angle_gamma   90.00
#
_symmetry.space_group_name_H-M   'P 1'
#
loop_
_entity.id
_entity.type
_entity.pdbx_description
1 polymer ?
#
loop_
_entity_poly.entity_id
_entity_poly.type
_entity_poly.pdbx_seq_one_letter_code
_entity_poly.pdbx_strand_id
1 'polypeptide(L)'
;MNDHLDASGHETFADWDASYVLGALSPSDRRAFERHLTTCSVCRDAVAELAGMPGLLGALSREEAEELLEDTASEAVPPPLAELAGAYAGRDCAAGRSRTAAAVVLLAGGMASAACCSAASEAARPLAGDLGLCD
;
A
#
# COMPACT_ATOMS: atom_id res chain seq x y z
N MET A 1 -17.76 -22.27 4.20
CA MET A 1 -18.16 -21.44 5.37
C MET A 1 -16.95 -21.04 6.20
N ASN A 2 -15.96 -20.45 5.53
CA ASN A 2 -14.99 -19.48 6.09
C ASN A 2 -14.85 -18.27 5.14
N ASP A 3 -15.73 -18.18 4.13
CA ASP A 3 -15.70 -17.33 2.93
C ASP A 3 -16.00 -15.84 3.18
N HIS A 4 -16.13 -15.43 4.45
CA HIS A 4 -16.37 -14.03 4.80
C HIS A 4 -15.22 -13.40 5.60
N LEU A 5 -14.31 -14.20 6.19
CA LEU A 5 -13.14 -13.69 6.92
C LEU A 5 -11.88 -13.61 6.04
N ASP A 6 -11.84 -14.39 4.97
CA ASP A 6 -10.89 -14.24 3.86
C ASP A 6 -11.25 -13.04 2.97
N ALA A 7 -12.54 -12.77 2.76
CA ALA A 7 -13.02 -11.72 1.86
C ALA A 7 -12.52 -10.32 2.22
N SER A 8 -12.55 -9.91 3.50
CA SER A 8 -12.15 -8.56 3.91
C SER A 8 -10.64 -8.33 3.95
N GLY A 9 -9.86 -9.40 4.09
CA GLY A 9 -8.42 -9.36 3.87
C GLY A 9 -8.09 -9.36 2.38
N HIS A 10 -8.75 -10.22 1.61
CA HIS A 10 -8.48 -10.44 0.19
C HIS A 10 -8.66 -9.17 -0.64
N GLU A 11 -9.76 -8.42 -0.43
CA GLU A 11 -10.02 -7.18 -1.20
C GLU A 11 -8.91 -6.13 -1.08
N THR A 12 -8.17 -6.11 0.02
CA THR A 12 -7.01 -5.20 0.20
C THR A 12 -5.79 -5.64 -0.62
N PHE A 13 -5.65 -6.96 -0.85
CA PHE A 13 -4.47 -7.58 -1.45
C PHE A 13 -4.69 -8.11 -2.87
N ALA A 14 -5.92 -8.08 -3.38
CA ALA A 14 -6.30 -8.68 -4.65
C ALA A 14 -5.45 -8.17 -5.83
N ASP A 15 -5.13 -6.87 -5.86
CA ASP A 15 -4.38 -6.23 -6.95
C ASP A 15 -2.84 -6.30 -6.76
N TRP A 16 -2.34 -7.03 -5.77
CA TRP A 16 -0.91 -7.05 -5.42
C TRP A 16 -0.14 -8.20 -6.08
N ASP A 17 -0.84 -9.16 -6.70
CA ASP A 17 -0.29 -10.37 -7.30
C ASP A 17 0.78 -10.08 -8.38
N ALA A 18 0.48 -9.23 -9.36
CA ALA A 18 1.40 -8.86 -10.43
C ALA A 18 2.62 -8.10 -9.89
N SER A 19 2.39 -7.15 -8.98
CA SER A 19 3.46 -6.38 -8.36
C SER A 19 4.38 -7.26 -7.49
N TYR A 20 3.82 -8.27 -6.83
CA TYR A 20 4.58 -9.25 -6.08
C TYR A 20 5.46 -10.12 -6.98
N VAL A 21 4.86 -10.68 -8.05
CA VAL A 21 5.54 -11.57 -9.01
C VAL A 21 6.66 -10.85 -9.77
N LEU A 22 6.43 -9.60 -10.18
CA LEU A 22 7.42 -8.78 -10.88
C LEU A 22 8.41 -8.08 -9.94
N GLY A 23 8.26 -8.26 -8.61
CA GLY A 23 9.16 -7.67 -7.63
C GLY A 23 9.05 -6.15 -7.48
N ALA A 24 7.92 -5.56 -7.87
CA ALA A 24 7.65 -4.13 -7.81
C ALA A 24 7.11 -3.65 -6.45
N LEU A 25 6.73 -4.57 -5.55
CA LEU A 25 6.30 -4.20 -4.19
C LEU A 25 7.45 -3.64 -3.35
N SER A 26 7.13 -2.66 -2.50
CA SER A 26 8.06 -2.21 -1.46
C SER A 26 8.39 -3.35 -0.48
N PRO A 27 9.52 -3.30 0.24
CA PRO A 27 9.88 -4.35 1.19
C PRO A 27 8.84 -4.56 2.32
N SER A 28 8.18 -3.50 2.76
CA SER A 28 7.10 -3.59 3.76
C SER A 28 5.84 -4.24 3.20
N ASP A 29 5.45 -3.86 1.99
CA ASP A 29 4.26 -4.39 1.32
C ASP A 29 4.45 -5.87 0.98
N ARG A 30 5.63 -6.23 0.47
CA ARG A 30 5.97 -7.62 0.21
C ARG A 30 5.80 -8.50 1.45
N ARG A 31 6.32 -8.07 2.61
CA ARG A 31 6.15 -8.81 3.87
C ARG A 31 4.68 -8.89 4.30
N ALA A 32 3.90 -7.84 4.07
CA ALA A 32 2.47 -7.83 4.39
C ALA A 32 1.70 -8.84 3.54
N PHE A 33 1.98 -8.86 2.24
CA PHE A 33 1.37 -9.79 1.29
C PHE A 33 1.79 -11.23 1.57
N GLU A 34 3.07 -11.50 1.85
CA GLU A 34 3.56 -12.84 2.20
C GLU A 34 2.87 -13.40 3.45
N ARG A 35 2.59 -12.56 4.46
CA ARG A 35 1.78 -12.98 5.62
C ARG A 35 0.35 -13.35 5.20
N HIS A 36 -0.28 -12.56 4.32
CA HIS A 36 -1.62 -12.86 3.82
C HIS A 36 -1.67 -14.15 2.98
N LEU A 37 -0.65 -14.41 2.16
CA LEU A 37 -0.54 -15.63 1.37
C LEU A 37 -0.51 -16.89 2.23
N THR A 38 -0.17 -16.82 3.52
CA THR A 38 -0.25 -18.00 4.41
C THR A 38 -1.68 -18.43 4.70
N THR A 39 -2.66 -17.52 4.61
CA THR A 39 -4.06 -17.78 5.01
C THR A 39 -5.07 -17.70 3.86
N CYS A 40 -4.75 -17.02 2.75
CA CYS A 40 -5.67 -16.86 1.62
C CYS A 40 -5.27 -17.76 0.43
N SER A 41 -6.11 -18.74 0.07
CA SER A 41 -5.91 -19.55 -1.13
C SER A 41 -6.12 -18.76 -2.42
N VAL A 42 -7.11 -17.86 -2.45
CA VAL A 42 -7.43 -17.07 -3.65
C VAL A 42 -6.23 -16.26 -4.12
N CYS A 43 -5.54 -15.54 -3.22
CA CYS A 43 -4.33 -14.81 -3.57
C CYS A 43 -3.14 -15.73 -3.93
N ARG A 44 -3.06 -16.94 -3.35
CA ARG A 44 -2.02 -17.91 -3.76
C ARG A 44 -2.26 -18.41 -5.18
N ASP A 45 -3.51 -18.68 -5.54
CA ASP A 45 -3.90 -19.13 -6.87
C ASP A 45 -3.63 -18.03 -7.90
N ALA A 46 -3.99 -16.78 -7.60
CA ALA A 46 -3.69 -15.62 -8.45
C ALA A 46 -2.16 -15.44 -8.71
N VAL A 47 -1.33 -15.58 -7.67
CA VAL A 47 0.14 -15.57 -7.84
C VAL A 47 0.61 -16.74 -8.70
N ALA A 48 0.03 -17.93 -8.54
CA ALA A 48 0.41 -19.11 -9.32
C ALA A 48 0.08 -18.96 -10.81
N GLU A 49 -1.04 -18.31 -11.16
CA GLU A 49 -1.42 -17.99 -12.54
C GLU A 49 -0.37 -17.09 -13.23
N LEU A 50 0.26 -16.18 -12.47
CA LEU A 50 1.27 -15.25 -12.98
C LEU A 50 2.72 -15.75 -12.87
N ALA A 51 3.00 -16.83 -12.13
CA ALA A 51 4.35 -17.26 -11.79
C ALA A 51 5.25 -17.58 -13.00
N GLY A 52 4.67 -17.92 -14.16
CA GLY A 52 5.42 -18.16 -15.40
C GLY A 52 5.87 -16.88 -16.13
N MET A 53 5.22 -15.74 -15.88
CA MET A 53 5.45 -14.49 -16.61
C MET A 53 6.89 -13.97 -16.49
N PRO A 54 7.53 -13.92 -15.30
CA PRO A 54 8.91 -13.45 -15.18
C PRO A 54 9.90 -14.26 -16.03
N GLY A 55 9.66 -15.57 -16.19
CA GLY A 55 10.48 -16.43 -17.04
C GLY A 55 10.33 -16.11 -18.52
N LEU A 56 9.10 -15.81 -18.98
CA LEU A 56 8.85 -15.38 -20.35
C LEU A 56 9.47 -14.00 -20.64
N LEU A 57 9.33 -13.06 -19.70
CA LEU A 57 9.92 -11.72 -19.83
C LEU A 57 11.46 -11.76 -19.79
N GLY A 58 12.03 -12.67 -18.99
CA GLY A 58 13.47 -12.88 -18.91
C GLY A 58 14.09 -13.57 -20.13
N ALA A 59 13.28 -14.04 -21.09
CA ALA A 59 13.77 -14.59 -22.35
C ALA A 59 14.24 -13.50 -23.33
N LEU A 60 13.78 -12.25 -23.14
CA LEU A 60 14.25 -11.11 -23.92
C LEU A 60 15.65 -10.71 -23.45
N SER A 61 16.58 -10.57 -24.39
CA SER A 61 17.84 -9.90 -24.11
C SER A 61 17.59 -8.42 -23.77
N ARG A 62 18.58 -7.80 -23.12
CA ARG A 62 18.50 -6.37 -22.82
C ARG A 62 18.42 -5.55 -24.11
N GLU A 63 19.20 -5.95 -25.12
CA GLU A 63 19.28 -5.27 -26.41
C GLU A 63 17.93 -5.33 -27.16
N GLU A 64 17.28 -6.50 -27.21
CA GLU A 64 15.95 -6.65 -27.82
C GLU A 64 14.88 -5.84 -27.06
N ALA A 65 14.96 -5.78 -25.73
CA ALA A 65 14.05 -4.98 -24.93
C ALA A 65 14.24 -3.47 -25.16
N GLU A 66 15.48 -3.01 -25.35
CA GLU A 66 15.80 -1.62 -25.66
C GLU A 66 15.31 -1.24 -27.07
N GLU A 67 15.49 -2.09 -28.08
CA GLU A 67 14.98 -1.87 -29.45
C GLU A 67 13.45 -1.70 -29.48
N LEU A 68 12.70 -2.50 -28.71
CA LEU A 68 11.24 -2.37 -28.57
C LEU A 68 10.80 -1.03 -27.95
N LEU A 69 11.62 -0.46 -27.07
CA LEU A 69 11.32 0.82 -26.44
C LEU A 69 11.59 2.00 -27.38
N GLU A 70 12.60 1.90 -28.26
CA GLU A 70 12.93 2.94 -29.23
C GLU A 70 11.81 3.14 -30.26
N ASP A 71 11.18 2.06 -30.72
CA ASP A 71 10.04 2.11 -31.66
C ASP A 71 8.80 2.78 -31.04
N THR A 72 8.59 2.59 -29.73
CA THR A 72 7.43 3.14 -28.99
C THR A 72 7.67 4.55 -28.44
N ALA A 73 8.92 4.96 -28.21
CA ALA A 73 9.28 6.27 -27.71
C ALA A 73 8.98 7.41 -28.69
N SER A 74 8.84 7.12 -29.99
CA SER A 74 8.45 8.13 -30.98
C SER A 74 7.00 8.61 -30.82
N GLU A 75 6.14 7.86 -30.14
CA GLU A 75 4.70 8.12 -30.04
C GLU A 75 4.28 8.73 -28.68
N ALA A 76 5.02 8.42 -27.60
CA ALA A 76 4.60 8.75 -26.23
C ALA A 76 5.41 9.92 -25.63
N VAL A 77 4.84 11.13 -25.63
CA VAL A 77 5.33 12.24 -24.80
C VAL A 77 4.69 12.12 -23.41
N PRO A 78 5.45 11.74 -22.36
CA PRO A 78 4.87 11.61 -21.02
C PRO A 78 4.45 12.99 -20.47
N PRO A 79 3.35 13.07 -19.70
CA PRO A 79 2.95 14.30 -19.05
C PRO A 79 4.04 14.77 -18.05
N PRO A 80 4.13 16.08 -17.76
CA PRO A 80 5.13 16.61 -16.86
C PRO A 80 5.03 15.96 -15.46
N LEU A 81 6.17 15.67 -14.83
CA LEU A 81 6.26 14.96 -13.54
C LEU A 81 5.42 15.59 -12.42
N ALA A 82 5.23 16.91 -12.45
CA ALA A 82 4.39 17.61 -11.49
C ALA A 82 2.90 17.20 -11.57
N GLU A 83 2.42 16.89 -12.77
CA GLU A 83 1.05 16.42 -13.01
C GLU A 83 0.86 14.98 -12.52
N LEU A 84 1.83 14.10 -12.82
CA LEU A 84 1.89 12.74 -12.29
C LEU A 84 1.94 12.73 -10.76
N ALA A 85 2.81 13.54 -10.16
CA ALA A 85 2.94 13.64 -8.71
C ALA A 85 1.66 14.10 -8.03
N GLY A 86 0.90 15.02 -8.64
CA GLY A 86 -0.41 15.44 -8.15
C GLY A 86 -1.44 14.30 -8.15
N ALA A 87 -1.43 13.46 -9.17
CA ALA A 87 -2.32 12.30 -9.27
C ALA A 87 -2.03 11.25 -8.17
N TYR A 88 -0.76 11.01 -7.84
CA TYR A 88 -0.37 10.06 -6.79
C TYR A 88 -0.54 10.63 -5.37
N ALA A 89 -0.15 11.89 -5.12
CA ALA A 89 -0.23 12.51 -3.79
C ALA A 89 -1.66 12.66 -3.25
N GLY A 90 -2.66 12.72 -4.14
CA GLY A 90 -4.08 12.77 -3.77
C GLY A 90 -4.55 11.54 -3.00
N ARG A 91 -3.93 10.36 -3.23
CA ARG A 91 -4.30 9.11 -2.54
C ARG A 91 -3.85 9.09 -1.08
N ASP A 92 -2.65 9.58 -0.79
CA ASP A 92 -2.10 9.57 0.58
C ASP A 92 -2.77 10.62 1.48
N CYS A 93 -3.10 11.80 0.94
CA CYS A 93 -3.77 12.85 1.71
C CYS A 93 -5.21 12.51 2.12
N ALA A 94 -5.91 11.65 1.37
CA ALA A 94 -7.27 11.23 1.69
C ALA A 94 -7.36 10.41 2.98
N ALA A 95 -6.32 9.62 3.30
CA ALA A 95 -6.27 8.79 4.51
C ALA A 95 -5.95 9.59 5.80
N GLY A 96 -5.32 10.76 5.69
CA GLY A 96 -4.93 11.59 6.84
C GLY A 96 -5.96 12.62 7.29
N ARG A 97 -6.86 13.04 6.40
CA ARG A 97 -7.79 14.16 6.65
C ARG A 97 -9.00 13.80 7.53
N SER A 98 -9.26 12.52 7.76
CA SER A 98 -10.36 12.04 8.61
C SER A 98 -10.09 12.13 10.11
N ARG A 99 -8.84 12.40 10.54
CA ARG A 99 -8.46 12.34 11.97
C ARG A 99 -8.48 13.68 12.71
N THR A 100 -8.55 14.83 12.02
CA THR A 100 -8.46 16.15 12.68
C THR A 100 -9.79 16.88 12.86
N ALA A 101 -10.91 16.36 12.33
CA ALA A 101 -12.23 16.98 12.48
C ALA A 101 -12.96 16.65 13.80
N ALA A 102 -12.48 15.69 14.60
CA ALA A 102 -13.19 15.19 15.78
C ALA A 102 -12.81 15.88 17.11
N ALA A 103 -11.99 16.94 17.12
CA ALA A 103 -11.42 17.50 18.36
C ALA A 103 -12.03 18.82 18.88
N VAL A 104 -13.14 19.34 18.33
CA VAL A 104 -13.64 20.70 18.67
C VAL A 104 -15.10 20.78 19.20
N VAL A 105 -15.79 19.66 19.51
CA VAL A 105 -17.24 19.75 19.88
C VAL A 105 -17.57 19.53 21.38
N LEU A 106 -16.64 19.18 22.27
CA LEU A 106 -17.00 18.95 23.68
C LEU A 106 -16.82 20.18 24.59
N LEU A 107 -17.56 21.25 24.30
CA LEU A 107 -17.84 22.34 25.24
C LEU A 107 -19.32 22.77 25.17
N ALA A 108 -20.25 21.90 25.59
CA ALA A 108 -21.53 22.31 26.23
C ALA A 108 -22.41 21.09 26.57
N GLY A 109 -22.57 20.80 27.87
CA GLY A 109 -23.78 20.17 28.41
C GLY A 109 -23.71 18.67 28.72
N GLY A 110 -23.92 18.32 30.00
CA GLY A 110 -24.31 16.97 30.41
C GLY A 110 -23.79 16.53 31.77
N MET A 111 -24.52 16.84 32.84
CA MET A 111 -24.32 16.26 34.17
C MET A 111 -24.55 14.74 34.16
N ALA A 112 -23.69 14.02 34.89
CA ALA A 112 -23.89 12.72 35.53
C ALA A 112 -24.35 11.54 34.65
N SER A 113 -23.39 10.67 34.30
CA SER A 113 -23.59 9.21 34.22
C SER A 113 -22.25 8.50 34.40
N ALA A 114 -21.99 8.03 35.60
CA ALA A 114 -20.90 7.11 35.91
C ALA A 114 -21.30 5.72 35.40
N ALA A 115 -20.77 5.32 34.24
CA ALA A 115 -20.88 3.96 33.72
C ALA A 115 -19.54 3.58 33.07
N CYS A 116 -19.05 2.41 33.46
CA CYS A 116 -17.74 1.85 33.13
C CYS A 116 -17.41 1.88 31.63
N CYS A 117 -16.13 2.11 31.31
CA CYS A 117 -15.26 1.15 30.62
C CYS A 117 -13.88 1.80 30.38
N SER A 118 -12.90 1.37 31.18
CA SER A 118 -11.48 1.57 30.88
C SER A 118 -11.09 0.67 29.70
N ALA A 119 -10.38 1.21 28.71
CA ALA A 119 -9.47 0.41 27.90
C ALA A 119 -8.35 1.29 27.33
N ALA A 120 -7.17 1.11 27.94
CA ALA A 120 -5.84 1.18 27.34
C ALA A 120 -5.41 2.50 26.66
N SER A 121 -4.95 3.45 27.49
CA SER A 121 -3.83 4.31 27.10
C SER A 121 -2.53 3.58 27.42
N GLU A 122 -1.96 2.84 26.46
CA GLU A 122 -0.56 2.45 26.55
C GLU A 122 0.28 3.51 25.82
N ALA A 123 1.03 4.25 26.62
CA ALA A 123 1.90 5.33 26.20
C ALA A 123 3.08 4.80 25.37
N ALA A 124 3.00 4.90 24.05
CA ALA A 124 4.19 4.87 23.21
C ALA A 124 4.79 6.28 23.18
N ARG A 125 5.81 6.53 24.01
CA ARG A 125 6.70 7.69 23.86
C ARG A 125 7.53 7.47 22.60
N PRO A 126 7.46 8.30 21.54
CA PRO A 126 8.55 8.36 20.59
C PRO A 126 9.72 9.06 21.28
N LEU A 127 10.83 8.33 21.39
CA LEU A 127 12.14 8.90 21.65
C LEU A 127 12.44 9.88 20.52
N ALA A 128 12.64 11.14 20.90
CA ALA A 128 13.30 12.13 20.07
C ALA A 128 14.71 11.61 19.75
N GLY A 129 14.89 11.16 18.51
CA GLY A 129 16.19 11.04 17.88
C GLY A 129 16.59 12.43 17.41
N ASP A 130 17.55 12.99 18.11
CA ASP A 130 18.11 14.32 17.93
C ASP A 130 18.77 14.50 16.56
N LEU A 131 18.80 15.75 16.13
CA LEU A 131 19.43 16.25 14.92
C LEU A 131 20.95 16.09 15.02
N GLY A 132 21.54 15.25 14.18
CA GLY A 132 22.95 15.33 13.79
C GLY A 132 23.01 15.81 12.34
N LEU A 133 23.15 17.12 12.10
CA LEU A 133 24.41 17.84 11.93
C LEU A 133 25.03 17.58 10.55
N CYS A 134 24.80 18.54 9.66
CA CYS A 134 25.62 18.76 8.47
C CYS A 134 26.68 19.81 8.84
N ASP A 135 27.95 19.43 8.78
CA ASP A 135 29.09 20.28 8.40
C ASP A 135 29.96 19.47 7.43
#